data_AF-A0A1F1DZ19-F1
#
_entry.id   AF-A0A1F1DZ19-F1
#
_cell.length_a   1.000
_cell.length_b   1.000
_cell.length_c   1.000
_cell.angle_alpha   90.00
_cell.angle_beta   90.00
_cell.angle_gamma   90.00
#
_symmetry.space_group_name_H-M   'P 1'
#
loop_
_entity.id
_entity.type
_entity.pdbx_description
1 polymer ?
#
loop_
_entity_poly.entity_id
_entity_poly.type
_entity_poly.pdbx_seq_one_letter_code
_entity_poly.pdbx_strand_id
1 'polypeptide(L)'
;MTNRSSVVVIPRTDSSEDTHLTLKRGLRRLFTDEEPPHVAHYSDGAPYFPNRPDLLYSSSDCHCSVALQVAPSGLLPVGIDVEDKADQAARILPRYTTEADRRTMACFPQISPLELWSAKEAIFKAFSRYVRDFQTDITLLSPGHFAVNRLGEVAVSYRSGSELSALSESHHTYPDSLVLAFITAPEVEERLIVL
;
A
#
# COMPACT_ATOMS: atom_id res chain seq x y z
N MET A 1 -5.16 10.11 -22.42
CA MET A 1 -4.93 9.91 -20.98
C MET A 1 -4.06 8.68 -20.84
N THR A 2 -2.92 8.78 -20.16
CA THR A 2 -2.03 7.63 -19.97
C THR A 2 -2.69 6.65 -19.00
N ASN A 3 -2.88 5.38 -19.40
CA ASN A 3 -3.38 4.27 -18.55
C ASN A 3 -2.34 3.93 -17.48
N ARG A 4 -2.24 4.76 -16.46
CA ARG A 4 -1.02 4.83 -15.67
C ARG A 4 -1.40 5.34 -14.28
N SER A 5 -1.09 4.59 -13.24
CA SER A 5 -1.37 5.02 -11.87
C SER A 5 -0.26 5.95 -11.39
N SER A 6 -0.65 7.04 -10.73
CA SER A 6 0.24 7.98 -10.07
C SER A 6 0.33 7.64 -8.58
N VAL A 7 1.56 7.56 -8.07
CA VAL A 7 1.83 7.24 -6.66
C VAL A 7 2.73 8.31 -6.09
N VAL A 8 2.46 8.71 -4.86
CA VAL A 8 3.34 9.57 -4.09
C VAL A 8 3.38 9.12 -2.64
N VAL A 9 4.56 9.20 -2.04
CA VAL A 9 4.73 9.04 -0.59
C VAL A 9 5.26 10.34 -0.02
N ILE A 10 4.61 10.82 1.03
CA ILE A 10 4.91 12.09 1.69
C ILE A 10 5.41 11.77 3.09
N PRO A 11 6.67 12.11 3.42
CA PRO A 11 7.11 12.06 4.80
C PRO A 11 6.36 13.10 5.62
N ARG A 12 6.03 12.72 6.85
CA ARG A 12 5.52 13.67 7.84
C ARG A 12 6.64 14.63 8.25
N THR A 13 6.29 15.88 8.52
CA THR A 13 7.28 16.87 8.99
C THR A 13 7.71 16.61 10.42
N ASP A 14 6.80 16.06 11.23
CA ASP A 14 7.03 15.64 12.60
C ASP A 14 5.94 14.65 13.05
N SER A 15 6.12 14.06 14.22
CA SER A 15 5.22 13.04 14.79
C SER A 15 3.82 13.55 15.17
N SER A 16 3.61 14.86 15.19
CA SER A 16 2.34 15.51 15.53
C SER A 16 1.57 16.04 14.31
N GLU A 17 2.15 15.95 13.11
CA GLU A 17 1.49 16.40 11.89
C GLU A 17 0.17 15.64 11.67
N ASP A 18 -0.89 16.39 11.42
CA ASP A 18 -2.21 15.86 11.15
C ASP A 18 -2.25 15.10 9.80
N THR A 19 -2.79 13.87 9.81
CA THR A 19 -2.86 13.03 8.61
C THR A 19 -3.60 13.71 7.45
N HIS A 20 -4.67 14.47 7.73
CA HIS A 20 -5.43 15.16 6.70
C HIS A 20 -4.60 16.27 6.01
N LEU A 21 -3.76 16.98 6.77
CA LEU A 21 -2.82 17.95 6.21
C LEU A 21 -1.77 17.29 5.31
N THR A 22 -1.19 16.16 5.74
CA THR A 22 -0.21 15.42 4.94
C THR A 22 -0.83 14.84 3.65
N LEU A 23 -2.06 14.30 3.73
CA LEU A 23 -2.83 13.85 2.56
C LEU A 23 -3.06 15.00 1.57
N LYS A 24 -3.45 16.18 2.05
CA LYS A 24 -3.67 17.37 1.19
C LYS A 24 -2.39 17.80 0.49
N ARG A 25 -1.23 17.74 1.17
CA ARG A 25 0.08 17.98 0.55
C ARG A 25 0.36 16.97 -0.56
N GLY A 26 0.07 15.69 -0.34
CA GLY A 26 0.27 14.66 -1.34
C GLY A 26 -0.65 14.81 -2.56
N LEU A 27 -1.93 15.13 -2.36
CA LEU A 27 -2.86 15.42 -3.46
C LEU A 27 -2.42 16.63 -4.28
N ARG A 28 -1.93 17.71 -3.65
CA ARG A 28 -1.38 18.88 -4.36
C ARG A 28 -0.12 18.59 -5.17
N ARG A 29 0.59 17.50 -4.86
CA ARG A 29 1.65 17.01 -5.75
C ARG A 29 0.97 16.39 -6.97
N LEU A 30 0.10 15.40 -6.77
CA LEU A 30 -0.53 14.65 -7.87
C LEU A 30 -1.38 15.49 -8.84
N PHE A 31 -2.00 16.56 -8.37
CA PHE A 31 -2.87 17.43 -9.17
C PHE A 31 -2.25 18.82 -9.33
N THR A 32 -2.27 19.33 -10.57
CA THR A 32 -1.74 20.65 -10.93
C THR A 32 -2.73 21.80 -10.75
N ASP A 33 -3.98 21.48 -10.40
CA ASP A 33 -5.05 22.47 -10.19
C ASP A 33 -4.82 23.24 -8.87
N GLU A 34 -5.33 24.48 -8.78
CA GLU A 34 -5.18 25.32 -7.57
C GLU A 34 -5.78 24.64 -6.31
N GLU A 35 -6.83 23.83 -6.50
CA GLU A 35 -7.46 23.04 -5.46
C GLU A 35 -7.54 21.56 -5.86
N PRO A 36 -7.01 20.62 -5.05
CA PRO A 36 -7.10 19.20 -5.35
C PRO A 36 -8.56 18.70 -5.25
N PRO A 37 -8.91 17.58 -5.91
CA PRO A 37 -10.24 17.01 -5.82
C PRO A 37 -10.65 16.70 -4.37
N HIS A 38 -11.91 17.00 -4.04
CA HIS A 38 -12.50 16.65 -2.75
C HIS A 38 -12.51 15.13 -2.55
N VAL A 39 -12.05 14.65 -1.39
CA VAL A 39 -12.11 13.24 -0.99
C VAL A 39 -13.32 13.02 -0.09
N ALA A 40 -14.25 12.18 -0.54
CA ALA A 40 -15.35 11.66 0.28
C ALA A 40 -15.11 10.19 0.62
N HIS A 41 -15.95 9.61 1.48
CA HIS A 41 -15.87 8.20 1.85
C HIS A 41 -17.21 7.50 1.61
N TYR A 42 -17.15 6.28 1.09
CA TYR A 42 -18.30 5.38 1.05
C TYR A 42 -18.67 4.90 2.46
N SER A 43 -19.81 4.22 2.60
CA SER A 43 -20.29 3.71 3.90
C SER A 43 -19.37 2.65 4.53
N ASP A 44 -18.54 2.00 3.71
CA ASP A 44 -17.51 1.04 4.15
C ASP A 44 -16.18 1.72 4.49
N GLY A 45 -16.11 3.06 4.40
CA GLY A 45 -14.89 3.84 4.66
C GLY A 45 -13.94 3.94 3.48
N ALA A 46 -14.23 3.33 2.32
CA ALA A 46 -13.36 3.46 1.16
C ALA A 46 -13.42 4.89 0.59
N PRO A 47 -12.28 5.56 0.34
CA PRO A 47 -12.28 6.94 -0.13
C PRO A 47 -12.52 7.03 -1.64
N TYR A 48 -13.14 8.12 -2.10
CA TYR A 48 -13.41 8.39 -3.52
C TYR A 48 -13.47 9.88 -3.85
N PHE A 49 -13.36 10.22 -5.14
CA PHE A 49 -13.49 11.58 -5.63
C PHE A 49 -14.89 11.83 -6.26
N PRO A 50 -15.86 12.43 -5.55
CA PRO A 50 -17.19 12.72 -6.11
C PRO A 50 -17.14 13.59 -7.37
N ASN A 51 -16.19 14.53 -7.44
CA ASN A 51 -16.04 15.45 -8.56
C ASN A 51 -15.17 14.89 -9.70
N ARG A 52 -14.54 13.72 -9.51
CA ARG A 52 -13.70 13.03 -10.48
C ARG A 52 -13.95 11.52 -10.44
N PRO A 53 -15.19 11.07 -10.77
CA PRO A 53 -15.54 9.65 -10.74
C PRO A 53 -14.77 8.83 -11.79
N ASP A 54 -14.08 9.50 -12.72
CA ASP A 54 -13.15 8.90 -13.66
C ASP A 54 -11.84 8.41 -12.99
N LEU A 55 -11.61 8.72 -11.71
CA LEU A 55 -10.42 8.36 -10.95
C LEU A 55 -10.74 7.48 -9.75
N LEU A 56 -9.85 6.53 -9.49
CA LEU A 56 -9.75 5.73 -8.28
C LEU A 56 -8.73 6.34 -7.34
N TYR A 57 -8.91 6.12 -6.04
CA TYR A 57 -8.05 6.65 -4.99
C TYR A 57 -7.88 5.63 -3.87
N SER A 58 -6.64 5.47 -3.41
CA SER A 58 -6.30 4.73 -2.20
C SER A 58 -5.24 5.49 -1.43
N SER A 59 -5.29 5.39 -0.10
CA SER A 59 -4.33 6.02 0.79
C SER A 59 -4.01 5.13 1.99
N SER A 60 -2.80 5.31 2.52
CA SER A 60 -2.37 4.68 3.77
C SER A 60 -1.48 5.64 4.54
N ASP A 61 -1.48 5.54 5.86
CA ASP A 61 -0.58 6.31 6.71
C ASP A 61 0.07 5.45 7.79
N CYS A 62 1.30 5.80 8.12
CA CYS A 62 2.05 5.28 9.25
C CYS A 62 2.62 6.43 10.08
N HIS A 63 3.46 6.13 11.07
CA HIS A 63 4.03 7.14 11.96
C HIS A 63 4.93 8.12 11.23
N CYS A 64 5.66 7.69 10.20
CA CYS A 64 6.62 8.55 9.49
C CYS A 64 6.12 9.10 8.15
N SER A 65 5.07 8.51 7.55
CA SER A 65 4.69 8.85 6.19
C SER A 65 3.22 8.61 5.85
N VAL A 66 2.82 9.16 4.72
CA VAL A 66 1.52 8.94 4.08
C VAL A 66 1.75 8.56 2.63
N ALA A 67 1.12 7.48 2.18
CA ALA A 67 1.19 7.00 0.82
C ALA A 67 -0.16 7.20 0.11
N LEU A 68 -0.12 7.62 -1.15
CA LEU A 68 -1.28 7.90 -1.99
C LEU A 68 -1.13 7.24 -3.36
N GLN A 69 -2.23 6.67 -3.85
CA GLN A 69 -2.34 6.19 -5.22
C GLN A 69 -3.59 6.75 -5.88
N VAL A 70 -3.44 7.29 -7.09
CA VAL A 70 -4.53 7.74 -7.96
C VAL A 70 -4.39 7.04 -9.31
N ALA A 71 -5.49 6.53 -9.86
CA ALA A 71 -5.48 5.85 -11.15
C ALA A 71 -6.79 6.08 -11.93
N PRO A 72 -6.80 6.01 -13.27
CA PRO A 72 -8.05 5.99 -14.02
C PRO A 72 -8.97 4.81 -13.64
N SER A 73 -10.28 5.06 -13.55
CA SER A 73 -11.34 4.08 -13.26
C SER A 73 -11.44 2.91 -14.24
N GLY A 74 -10.88 3.05 -15.44
CA GLY A 74 -10.78 1.95 -16.42
C GLY A 74 -9.73 0.89 -16.09
N LEU A 75 -8.99 1.04 -14.98
CA LEU A 75 -8.03 0.06 -14.47
C LEU A 75 -8.66 -0.84 -13.39
N LEU A 76 -7.98 -1.92 -13.00
CA LEU A 76 -8.38 -2.70 -11.83
C LEU A 76 -8.39 -1.80 -10.58
N PRO A 77 -9.20 -2.15 -9.55
CA PRO A 77 -9.20 -1.44 -8.27
C PRO A 77 -7.79 -1.24 -7.71
N VAL A 78 -7.56 -0.10 -7.05
CA VAL A 78 -6.27 0.30 -6.51
C VAL A 78 -6.21 0.14 -5.00
N GLY A 79 -5.05 -0.25 -4.49
CA GLY A 79 -4.81 -0.42 -3.06
C GLY A 79 -3.36 -0.11 -2.71
N ILE A 80 -3.17 0.78 -1.75
CA ILE A 80 -1.84 1.14 -1.25
C ILE A 80 -1.77 0.96 0.26
N ASP A 81 -0.64 0.43 0.73
CA ASP A 81 -0.35 0.31 2.15
C ASP A 81 1.06 0.79 2.47
N VAL A 82 1.24 1.45 3.62
CA VAL A 82 2.54 1.87 4.14
C VAL A 82 2.58 1.59 5.63
N GLU A 83 3.59 0.84 6.08
CA GLU A 83 3.70 0.39 7.47
C GLU A 83 5.13 0.46 8.01
N ASP A 84 5.23 0.77 9.31
CA ASP A 84 6.48 0.94 10.04
C ASP A 84 6.57 0.15 11.36
N LYS A 85 5.52 -0.62 11.70
CA LYS A 85 5.41 -1.35 12.98
C LYS A 85 5.76 -2.83 12.85
N ALA A 86 7.02 -3.13 12.52
CA ALA A 86 7.51 -4.50 12.36
C ALA A 86 7.18 -5.41 13.56
N ASP A 87 7.46 -4.94 14.78
CA ASP A 87 7.21 -5.71 16.01
C ASP A 87 5.72 -6.02 16.24
N GLN A 88 4.85 -5.06 15.91
CA GLN A 88 3.41 -5.24 15.99
C GLN A 88 2.97 -6.32 14.99
N ALA A 89 3.38 -6.20 13.72
CA ALA A 89 3.03 -7.15 12.67
C ALA A 89 3.51 -8.57 13.00
N ALA A 90 4.71 -8.72 13.58
CA ALA A 90 5.21 -10.01 14.05
C ALA A 90 4.37 -10.57 15.20
N ARG A 91 4.03 -9.74 16.20
CA ARG A 91 3.26 -10.15 17.38
C ARG A 91 1.85 -10.63 17.04
N ILE A 92 1.21 -10.03 16.03
CA ILE A 92 -0.15 -10.39 15.60
C ILE A 92 -0.18 -11.34 14.39
N LEU A 93 0.96 -11.89 13.96
CA LEU A 93 1.07 -12.81 12.82
C LEU A 93 -0.01 -13.91 12.79
N PRO A 94 -0.34 -14.60 13.90
CA PRO A 94 -1.37 -15.65 13.88
C PRO A 94 -2.79 -15.12 13.58
N ARG A 95 -3.05 -13.82 13.71
CA ARG A 95 -4.37 -13.21 13.48
C ARG A 95 -4.66 -12.95 12.01
N TYR A 96 -3.64 -12.81 11.17
CA TYR A 96 -3.80 -12.53 9.75
C TYR A 96 -3.18 -13.60 8.86
N THR A 97 -2.64 -14.68 9.43
CA THR A 97 -2.07 -15.78 8.65
C THR A 97 -2.80 -17.09 8.87
N THR A 98 -3.01 -17.82 7.78
CA THR A 98 -3.37 -19.24 7.80
C THR A 98 -2.13 -20.11 8.01
N GLU A 99 -2.34 -21.41 8.18
CA GLU A 99 -1.25 -22.39 8.17
C GLU A 99 -0.57 -22.47 6.80
N ALA A 100 -1.32 -22.26 5.71
CA ALA A 100 -0.75 -22.21 4.36
C ALA A 100 0.19 -21.01 4.22
N ASP A 101 -0.22 -19.82 4.68
CA ASP A 101 0.63 -18.62 4.65
C ASP A 101 1.96 -18.87 5.38
N ARG A 102 1.89 -19.45 6.59
CA ARG A 102 3.09 -19.73 7.40
C ARG A 102 4.02 -20.76 6.75
N ARG A 103 3.47 -21.76 6.06
CA ARG A 103 4.28 -22.72 5.28
C ARG A 103 4.97 -22.03 4.10
N THR A 104 4.26 -21.16 3.39
CA THR A 104 4.85 -20.38 2.30
C THR A 104 5.96 -19.47 2.83
N MET A 105 5.74 -18.77 3.96
CA MET A 105 6.80 -17.97 4.61
C MET A 105 8.00 -18.82 5.02
N ALA A 106 7.80 -20.06 5.48
CA ALA A 106 8.90 -20.96 5.82
C ALA A 106 9.73 -21.38 4.58
N CYS A 107 9.11 -21.45 3.39
CA CYS A 107 9.82 -21.69 2.12
C CYS A 107 10.49 -20.42 1.58
N PHE A 108 10.00 -19.23 1.95
CA PHE A 108 10.47 -17.93 1.49
C PHE A 108 10.78 -17.02 2.68
N PRO A 109 11.89 -17.27 3.42
CA PRO A 109 12.19 -16.58 4.66
C PRO A 109 12.46 -15.07 4.50
N GLN A 110 12.64 -14.60 3.26
CA GLN A 110 12.73 -13.17 2.96
C GLN A 110 11.39 -12.44 3.18
N ILE A 111 10.25 -13.13 3.22
CA ILE A 111 8.94 -12.52 3.49
C ILE A 111 8.81 -12.31 4.99
N SER A 112 9.00 -11.08 5.43
CA SER A 112 8.78 -10.65 6.80
C SER A 112 7.27 -10.59 7.14
N PRO A 113 6.90 -10.67 8.43
CA PRO A 113 5.55 -10.39 8.90
C PRO A 113 5.00 -9.04 8.42
N LEU A 114 5.87 -8.01 8.39
CA LEU A 114 5.49 -6.67 7.95
C LEU A 114 5.18 -6.64 6.44
N GLU A 115 5.96 -7.35 5.61
CA GLU A 115 5.67 -7.50 4.17
C GLU A 115 4.35 -8.20 3.91
N LEU A 116 4.09 -9.27 4.64
CA LEU A 116 2.84 -10.00 4.48
C LEU A 116 1.64 -9.16 4.93
N TRP A 117 1.74 -8.50 6.08
CA TRP A 117 0.72 -7.60 6.60
C TRP A 117 0.40 -6.50 5.59
N SER A 118 1.42 -5.77 5.14
CA SER A 118 1.25 -4.63 4.25
C SER A 118 0.65 -5.03 2.90
N ALA A 119 1.05 -6.19 2.37
CA ALA A 119 0.46 -6.72 1.14
C ALA A 119 -1.00 -7.12 1.31
N LYS A 120 -1.36 -7.76 2.43
CA LYS A 120 -2.76 -8.13 2.71
C LYS A 120 -3.64 -6.89 2.88
N GLU A 121 -3.16 -5.85 3.57
CA GLU A 121 -3.85 -4.56 3.70
C GLU A 121 -4.05 -3.87 2.34
N ALA A 122 -3.01 -3.82 1.50
CA ALA A 122 -3.11 -3.25 0.17
C ALA A 122 -4.13 -4.00 -0.71
N ILE A 123 -4.13 -5.34 -0.66
CA ILE A 123 -5.15 -6.17 -1.35
C ILE A 123 -6.54 -5.87 -0.80
N PHE A 124 -6.70 -5.79 0.52
CA PHE A 124 -7.98 -5.50 1.14
C PHE A 124 -8.51 -4.13 0.72
N LYS A 125 -7.66 -3.09 0.66
CA LYS A 125 -8.05 -1.76 0.18
C LYS A 125 -8.52 -1.75 -1.27
N ALA A 126 -7.90 -2.56 -2.14
CA ALA A 126 -8.32 -2.70 -3.54
C ALA A 126 -9.62 -3.53 -3.68
N PHE A 127 -9.79 -4.55 -2.86
CA PHE A 127 -10.78 -5.60 -3.09
C PHE A 127 -11.71 -5.88 -1.91
N SER A 128 -11.91 -4.92 -1.00
CA SER A 128 -12.69 -5.06 0.24
C SER A 128 -14.06 -5.69 0.02
N ARG A 129 -14.75 -5.33 -1.06
CA ARG A 129 -16.05 -5.93 -1.46
C ARG A 129 -16.04 -7.44 -1.69
N TYR A 130 -14.87 -8.04 -1.93
CA TYR A 130 -14.67 -9.47 -2.14
C TYR A 130 -14.05 -10.18 -0.93
N VAL A 131 -13.54 -9.44 0.05
CA VAL A 131 -12.87 -9.97 1.25
C VAL A 131 -13.79 -9.84 2.45
N ARG A 132 -14.20 -10.97 3.03
CA ARG A 132 -15.05 -11.03 4.23
C ARG A 132 -14.23 -11.39 5.47
N ASP A 133 -13.23 -12.24 5.29
CA ASP A 133 -12.31 -12.67 6.32
C ASP A 133 -10.88 -12.40 5.85
N PHE A 134 -10.26 -11.38 6.43
CA PHE A 134 -8.90 -10.95 6.10
C PHE A 134 -7.85 -12.07 6.23
N GLN A 135 -8.06 -13.00 7.18
CA GLN A 135 -7.13 -14.10 7.42
C GLN A 135 -7.24 -15.15 6.32
N THR A 136 -8.46 -15.55 5.95
CA THR A 136 -8.70 -16.73 5.11
C THR A 136 -9.01 -16.40 3.65
N ASP A 137 -9.50 -15.20 3.33
CA ASP A 137 -9.84 -14.81 1.96
C ASP A 137 -8.66 -14.27 1.16
N ILE A 138 -7.53 -13.99 1.81
CA ILE A 138 -6.27 -13.58 1.17
C ILE A 138 -5.21 -14.59 1.58
N THR A 139 -4.65 -15.34 0.63
CA THR A 139 -3.65 -16.40 0.90
C THR A 139 -2.37 -16.12 0.13
N LEU A 140 -1.22 -16.22 0.80
CA LEU A 140 0.11 -16.07 0.22
C LEU A 140 0.49 -17.34 -0.57
N LEU A 141 0.71 -17.19 -1.88
CA LEU A 141 1.12 -18.28 -2.77
C LEU A 141 2.64 -18.34 -2.93
N SER A 142 3.25 -17.18 -3.18
CA SER A 142 4.69 -16.98 -3.32
C SER A 142 5.01 -15.49 -3.10
N PRO A 143 6.28 -15.08 -3.01
CA PRO A 143 6.63 -13.66 -2.86
C PRO A 143 5.92 -12.80 -3.93
N GLY A 144 5.09 -11.85 -3.50
CA GLY A 144 4.37 -10.93 -4.38
C GLY A 144 3.11 -11.50 -5.05
N HIS A 145 2.72 -12.75 -4.76
CA HIS A 145 1.56 -13.38 -5.39
C HIS A 145 0.60 -13.96 -4.34
N PHE A 146 -0.67 -13.61 -4.48
CA PHE A 146 -1.71 -13.95 -3.53
C PHE A 146 -2.93 -14.54 -4.24
N ALA A 147 -3.58 -15.51 -3.61
CA ALA A 147 -4.93 -15.90 -3.98
C ALA A 147 -5.93 -15.08 -3.16
N VAL A 148 -6.88 -14.45 -3.84
CA VAL A 148 -8.01 -13.75 -3.23
C VAL A 148 -9.28 -14.53 -3.53
N ASN A 149 -10.01 -14.90 -2.48
CA ASN A 149 -11.21 -15.72 -2.59
C ASN A 149 -12.20 -15.08 -3.58
N ARG A 150 -12.73 -15.89 -4.50
CA ARG A 150 -13.69 -15.49 -5.56
C ARG A 150 -13.17 -14.50 -6.60
N LEU A 151 -11.92 -14.01 -6.48
CA LEU A 151 -11.29 -13.11 -7.44
C LEU A 151 -10.17 -13.80 -8.23
N GLY A 152 -9.47 -14.75 -7.61
CA GLY A 152 -8.34 -15.46 -8.21
C GLY A 152 -7.00 -14.89 -7.76
N GLU A 153 -5.99 -14.98 -8.62
CA GLU A 153 -4.63 -14.53 -8.29
C GLU A 153 -4.46 -13.02 -8.45
N VAL A 154 -3.79 -12.40 -7.48
CA VAL A 154 -3.46 -10.98 -7.42
C VAL A 154 -1.95 -10.85 -7.18
N ALA A 155 -1.29 -10.04 -8.01
CA ALA A 155 0.10 -9.68 -7.82
C ALA A 155 0.22 -8.38 -7.01
N VAL A 156 1.14 -8.34 -6.05
CA VAL A 156 1.48 -7.18 -5.23
C VAL A 156 2.91 -6.79 -5.53
N SER A 157 3.14 -5.52 -5.84
CA SER A 157 4.49 -4.98 -6.00
C SER A 157 4.96 -4.34 -4.70
N TYR A 158 6.03 -4.90 -4.14
CA TYR A 158 6.72 -4.36 -2.98
C TYR A 158 7.70 -3.26 -3.40
N ARG A 159 7.84 -2.24 -2.54
CA ARG A 159 8.83 -1.18 -2.65
C ARG A 159 9.41 -0.90 -1.26
N SER A 160 10.72 -0.72 -1.17
CA SER A 160 11.43 -0.53 0.11
C SER A 160 11.75 0.94 0.39
N GLY A 161 12.20 1.23 1.63
CA GLY A 161 12.49 2.57 2.16
C GLY A 161 13.36 3.50 1.29
N SER A 162 14.33 2.97 0.53
CA SER A 162 15.17 3.80 -0.34
C SER A 162 14.48 4.24 -1.63
N GLU A 163 13.48 3.49 -2.09
CA GLU A 163 12.63 3.88 -3.22
C GLU A 163 11.54 4.87 -2.77
N LEU A 164 11.15 4.84 -1.49
CA LEU A 164 10.21 5.77 -0.87
C LEU A 164 10.75 7.22 -0.85
N SER A 165 12.04 7.42 -0.62
CA SER A 165 12.70 8.74 -0.74
C SER A 165 12.68 9.25 -2.18
N ALA A 166 12.94 8.40 -3.17
CA ALA A 166 12.84 8.76 -4.60
C ALA A 166 11.38 9.04 -5.06
N LEU A 167 10.40 8.36 -4.47
CA LEU A 167 8.96 8.62 -4.62
C LEU A 167 8.50 9.90 -3.93
N SER A 168 9.26 10.38 -2.93
CA SER A 168 8.96 11.62 -2.22
C SER A 168 9.39 12.87 -2.98
N GLU A 169 10.28 12.74 -3.97
CA GLU A 169 10.83 13.85 -4.76
C GLU A 169 10.12 14.06 -6.10
N SER A 170 9.39 13.06 -6.62
CA SER A 170 8.77 13.10 -7.96
C SER A 170 7.54 12.18 -8.08
N HIS A 171 6.65 12.43 -9.04
CA HIS A 171 5.55 11.51 -9.36
C HIS A 171 6.06 10.33 -10.16
N HIS A 172 5.66 9.13 -9.73
CA HIS A 172 5.99 7.90 -10.45
C HIS A 172 4.76 7.37 -11.16
N THR A 173 4.99 6.84 -12.36
CA THR A 173 3.92 6.30 -13.18
C THR A 173 4.11 4.82 -13.46
N TYR A 174 3.16 4.00 -13.03
CA TYR A 174 3.25 2.55 -13.13
C TYR A 174 2.33 2.01 -14.24
N PRO A 175 2.83 1.08 -15.09
CA PRO A 175 2.01 0.44 -16.12
C PRO A 175 1.07 -0.64 -15.54
N ASP A 176 1.50 -1.46 -14.57
CA ASP A 176 0.79 -2.73 -14.28
C ASP A 176 0.61 -3.11 -12.79
N SER A 177 1.15 -2.34 -11.83
CA SER A 177 1.11 -2.70 -10.40
C SER A 177 0.09 -1.86 -9.62
N LEU A 178 -1.14 -2.35 -9.48
CA LEU A 178 -2.26 -1.62 -8.88
C LEU A 178 -2.46 -1.89 -7.38
N VAL A 179 -1.72 -2.85 -6.82
CA VAL A 179 -1.63 -3.10 -5.39
C VAL A 179 -0.19 -2.90 -4.95
N LEU A 180 0.03 -1.90 -4.10
CA LEU A 180 1.34 -1.44 -3.67
C LEU A 180 1.48 -1.56 -2.16
N ALA A 181 2.52 -2.25 -1.73
CA ALA A 181 2.87 -2.34 -0.32
C ALA A 181 4.23 -1.68 -0.11
N PHE A 182 4.27 -0.71 0.78
CA PHE A 182 5.44 0.05 1.14
C PHE A 182 5.86 -0.27 2.57
N ILE A 183 7.15 -0.46 2.77
CA ILE A 183 7.70 -0.78 4.07
C ILE A 183 8.87 0.14 4.33
N THR A 184 8.77 0.90 5.40
CA THR A 184 9.90 1.67 5.92
C THR A 184 10.61 0.78 6.93
N ALA A 185 11.67 0.10 6.52
CA ALA A 185 12.58 -0.51 7.47
C ALA A 185 13.23 0.60 8.33
N PRO A 186 13.51 0.37 9.63
CA PRO A 186 14.49 1.20 10.33
C PRO A 186 15.83 1.04 9.61
N GLU A 187 16.58 2.13 9.44
CA GLU A 187 17.88 2.14 8.78
C GLU A 187 18.75 0.99 9.31
N VAL A 188 18.97 -0.03 8.48
CA VAL A 188 20.05 -0.97 8.72
C VAL A 188 21.30 -0.27 8.18
N GLU A 189 22.10 0.30 9.08
CA GLU A 189 23.49 0.61 8.80
C GLU A 189 24.12 -0.61 8.12
N GLU A 190 24.44 -0.49 6.84
CA GLU A 190 25.20 -1.50 6.11
C GLU A 190 26.59 -1.61 6.76
N ARG A 191 26.74 -2.55 7.70
CA ARG A 191 28.07 -3.06 8.04
C ARG A 191 28.49 -3.98 6.90
N LEU A 192 29.23 -3.38 5.98
CA LEU A 192 30.06 -4.02 4.98
C LEU A 192 30.92 -5.11 5.65
N ILE A 193 30.55 -6.38 5.49
CA ILE A 193 31.48 -7.50 5.69
C ILE A 193 32.12 -7.75 4.33
N VAL A 194 33.32 -7.20 4.15
CA VAL A 194 34.22 -7.60 3.06
C VAL A 194 34.79 -8.96 3.46
N LEU A 195 34.48 -9.99 2.66
CA LEU A 195 35.18 -11.27 2.69
C LEU A 195 36.55 -11.14 2.01
#